data_AF-A0A3B4YSW1-F1
#
_entry.id   AF-A0A3B4YSW1-F1
#
_cell.length_a   1.000
_cell.length_b   1.000
_cell.length_c   1.000
_cell.angle_alpha   90.00
_cell.angle_beta   90.00
_cell.angle_gamma   90.00
#
_symmetry.space_group_name_H-M   'P 1'
#
loop_
_entity.id
_entity.type
_entity.pdbx_description
1 polymer ?
#
loop_
_entity_poly.entity_id
_entity_poly.type
_entity_poly.pdbx_seq_one_letter_code
_entity_poly.pdbx_strand_id
1 'polypeptide(L)'
;MATICNKTEDSNYTDVDQLMRHYFLPASYTAIFIVGLVGNVTSICIYLTKLRPWKSSSIIMVNLALTDLLYVLSMPFLVYYYSSGESWTLSDFMCRYVRFGFHFNLYGSILFLTCFAVFRYVVVAKPLRAAQVEQKFWGICACSAVWIIAAAETTPIMVIISPVKSDNKTHFRPLSIRFLWLEVL
;
A
#
# COMPACT_ATOMS: atom_id res chain seq x y z
N MET A 1 -38.05 -22.06 34.38
CA MET A 1 -36.59 -21.82 34.50
C MET A 1 -36.03 -21.78 33.08
N ALA A 2 -35.55 -20.60 32.66
CA ALA A 2 -34.85 -20.29 31.40
C ALA A 2 -35.55 -20.57 30.05
N THR A 3 -36.45 -19.66 29.67
CA THR A 3 -36.67 -19.27 28.26
C THR A 3 -35.87 -17.99 28.02
N ILE A 4 -35.33 -17.80 26.80
CA ILE A 4 -34.61 -16.60 26.29
C ILE A 4 -33.08 -16.56 26.54
N CYS A 5 -32.27 -17.03 25.57
CA CYS A 5 -31.09 -16.30 25.08
C CYS A 5 -30.69 -16.80 23.66
N ASN A 6 -31.26 -16.11 22.67
CA ASN A 6 -30.84 -15.89 21.28
C ASN A 6 -30.00 -16.94 20.52
N LYS A 7 -30.71 -17.65 19.63
CA LYS A 7 -30.21 -18.25 18.39
C LYS A 7 -29.86 -17.19 17.31
N THR A 8 -29.44 -15.99 17.72
CA THR A 8 -29.37 -14.79 16.85
C THR A 8 -27.94 -14.23 16.71
N GLU A 9 -26.91 -14.92 17.24
CA GLU A 9 -25.51 -14.46 17.22
C GLU A 9 -24.66 -15.08 16.08
N ASP A 10 -24.85 -16.33 15.66
CA ASP A 10 -23.96 -16.97 14.66
C ASP A 10 -24.36 -16.75 13.18
N SER A 11 -25.66 -16.66 12.87
CA SER A 11 -26.13 -16.37 11.50
C SER A 11 -26.02 -14.89 11.13
N ASN A 12 -26.09 -14.01 12.13
CA ASN A 12 -25.88 -12.58 11.95
C ASN A 12 -24.41 -12.28 11.66
N TYR A 13 -23.47 -12.95 12.35
CA TYR A 13 -22.03 -12.71 12.21
C TYR A 13 -21.53 -13.00 10.78
N THR A 14 -21.99 -14.11 10.19
CA THR A 14 -21.63 -14.47 8.80
C THR A 14 -22.31 -13.60 7.76
N ASP A 15 -23.55 -13.15 8.00
CA ASP A 15 -24.29 -12.26 7.10
C ASP A 15 -23.76 -10.81 7.13
N VAL A 16 -23.45 -10.25 8.32
CA VAL A 16 -22.81 -8.93 8.41
C VAL A 16 -21.38 -8.95 7.85
N ASP A 17 -20.61 -10.02 8.05
CA ASP A 17 -19.28 -10.14 7.43
C ASP A 17 -19.38 -10.16 5.90
N GLN A 18 -20.35 -10.89 5.35
CA GLN A 18 -20.55 -10.99 3.91
C GLN A 18 -21.07 -9.68 3.31
N LEU A 19 -21.98 -8.99 4.01
CA LEU A 19 -22.48 -7.66 3.64
C LEU A 19 -21.38 -6.60 3.71
N MET A 20 -20.57 -6.58 4.77
CA MET A 20 -19.40 -5.70 4.86
C MET A 20 -18.41 -6.00 3.73
N ARG A 21 -18.14 -7.27 3.44
CA ARG A 21 -17.19 -7.65 2.40
C ARG A 21 -17.69 -7.31 0.99
N HIS A 22 -19.00 -7.30 0.76
CA HIS A 22 -19.59 -7.04 -0.55
C HIS A 22 -19.91 -5.56 -0.80
N TYR A 23 -20.29 -4.79 0.23
CA TYR A 23 -20.66 -3.39 0.10
C TYR A 23 -19.58 -2.43 0.62
N PHE A 24 -19.02 -2.71 1.80
CA PHE A 24 -18.06 -1.81 2.43
C PHE A 24 -16.68 -1.84 1.75
N LEU A 25 -16.18 -3.01 1.37
CA LEU A 25 -14.89 -3.11 0.66
C LEU A 25 -14.89 -2.36 -0.67
N PRO A 26 -15.82 -2.59 -1.62
CA PRO A 26 -15.83 -1.84 -2.87
C PRO A 26 -16.03 -0.34 -2.65
N ALA A 27 -16.94 0.06 -1.76
CA ALA A 27 -17.17 1.47 -1.45
C ALA A 27 -15.90 2.14 -0.89
N SER A 28 -15.20 1.49 0.04
CA SER A 28 -13.95 1.99 0.62
C SER A 28 -12.84 2.08 -0.42
N TYR A 29 -12.69 1.07 -1.30
CA TYR A 29 -11.68 1.09 -2.36
C TYR A 29 -11.97 2.17 -3.40
N THR A 30 -13.23 2.40 -3.76
CA THR A 30 -13.62 3.50 -4.65
C THR A 30 -13.36 4.86 -4.01
N ALA A 31 -13.66 5.03 -2.72
CA ALA A 31 -13.38 6.28 -2.01
C ALA A 31 -11.87 6.56 -1.93
N ILE A 32 -11.07 5.55 -1.56
CA ILE A 32 -9.60 5.62 -1.56
C ILE A 32 -9.08 5.92 -2.95
N PHE A 33 -9.69 5.35 -3.99
CA PHE A 33 -9.32 5.63 -5.37
C PHE A 33 -9.50 7.10 -5.74
N ILE A 34 -10.68 7.66 -5.48
CA ILE A 34 -10.98 9.06 -5.82
C ILE A 34 -10.08 10.00 -5.02
N VAL A 35 -10.01 9.81 -3.69
CA VAL A 35 -9.22 10.67 -2.81
C VAL A 35 -7.73 10.55 -3.14
N GLY A 36 -7.24 9.33 -3.33
CA GLY A 36 -5.84 9.05 -3.65
C GLY A 36 -5.45 9.61 -5.02
N LEU A 37 -6.31 9.49 -6.03
CA LEU A 37 -6.06 10.04 -7.37
C LEU A 37 -6.01 11.58 -7.31
N VAL A 38 -7.04 12.22 -6.76
CA VAL A 38 -7.12 13.68 -6.70
C VAL A 38 -5.99 14.24 -5.84
N GLY A 39 -5.76 13.68 -4.66
CA GLY A 39 -4.72 14.12 -3.73
C GLY A 39 -3.32 13.99 -4.30
N ASN A 40 -2.96 12.81 -4.80
CA ASN A 40 -1.60 12.58 -5.31
C ASN A 40 -1.34 13.28 -6.66
N VAL A 41 -2.32 13.36 -7.56
CA VAL A 41 -2.17 14.15 -8.80
C VAL A 41 -1.98 15.62 -8.47
N THR A 42 -2.80 16.17 -7.56
CA THR A 42 -2.67 17.57 -7.12
C THR A 42 -1.30 17.83 -6.50
N SER A 43 -0.83 16.90 -5.64
CA SER A 43 0.51 16.94 -5.04
C SER A 43 1.59 17.03 -6.12
N ILE A 44 1.59 16.11 -7.10
CA ILE A 44 2.54 16.13 -8.22
C ILE A 44 2.44 17.43 -9.00
N CYS A 45 1.24 17.90 -9.34
CA CYS A 45 1.05 19.16 -10.05
C CYS A 45 1.67 20.34 -9.29
N ILE A 46 1.48 20.43 -7.98
CA ILE A 46 2.08 21.47 -7.14
C ILE A 46 3.61 21.35 -7.13
N TYR A 47 4.15 20.14 -6.94
CA TYR A 47 5.60 19.91 -6.95
C TYR A 47 6.25 20.26 -8.29
N LEU A 48 5.59 19.95 -9.40
CA LEU A 48 6.08 20.25 -10.75
C LEU A 48 6.00 21.73 -11.10
N THR A 49 4.93 22.42 -10.69
CA THR A 49 4.64 23.80 -11.13
C THR A 49 5.11 24.88 -10.16
N LYS A 50 5.03 24.65 -8.84
CA LYS A 50 5.31 25.67 -7.81
C LYS A 50 6.66 25.51 -7.14
N LEU A 51 7.27 24.33 -7.16
CA LEU A 51 8.50 24.02 -6.41
C LEU A 51 9.74 23.92 -7.31
N ARG A 52 9.81 24.78 -8.33
CA ARG A 52 11.00 24.99 -9.17
C ARG A 52 11.91 26.00 -8.46
N PRO A 53 13.23 25.74 -8.27
CA PRO A 53 14.05 24.68 -8.87
C PRO A 53 13.91 23.31 -8.20
N TRP A 54 14.06 22.25 -9.01
CA TRP A 54 14.00 20.86 -8.53
C TRP A 54 15.16 20.55 -7.57
N LYS A 55 14.82 20.31 -6.30
CA LYS A 55 15.74 19.85 -5.25
C LYS A 55 15.53 18.37 -4.96
N SER A 56 16.46 17.77 -4.21
CA SER A 56 16.35 16.40 -3.69
C SER A 56 14.99 16.12 -3.02
N SER A 57 14.50 17.07 -2.21
CA SER A 57 13.18 17.00 -1.57
C SER A 57 12.01 16.82 -2.54
N SER A 58 12.00 17.55 -3.65
CA SER A 58 10.91 17.47 -4.63
C SER A 58 10.92 16.12 -5.34
N ILE A 59 12.10 15.54 -5.57
CA ILE A 59 12.25 14.21 -6.18
C ILE A 59 11.68 13.13 -5.25
N ILE A 60 11.99 13.20 -3.95
CA ILE A 60 11.48 12.26 -2.94
C ILE A 60 9.94 12.34 -2.87
N MET A 61 9.38 13.55 -2.81
CA MET A 61 7.92 13.74 -2.73
C MET A 61 7.19 13.30 -4.01
N VAL A 62 7.79 13.50 -5.18
CA VAL A 62 7.22 13.01 -6.45
C VAL A 62 7.27 11.48 -6.52
N ASN A 63 8.35 10.84 -6.06
CA ASN A 63 8.43 9.38 -6.00
C ASN A 63 7.42 8.79 -5.02
N LEU A 64 7.24 9.41 -3.85
CA LEU A 64 6.19 9.06 -2.89
C LEU A 64 4.80 9.08 -3.54
N ALA A 65 4.43 10.22 -4.14
CA ALA A 65 3.13 10.39 -4.80
C ALA A 65 2.96 9.45 -6.01
N LEU A 66 4.04 9.13 -6.72
CA LEU A 66 4.01 8.17 -7.82
C LEU A 66 3.73 6.75 -7.31
N THR A 67 4.35 6.32 -6.22
CA THR A 67 4.10 5.02 -5.60
C THR A 67 2.66 4.90 -5.10
N ASP A 68 2.09 5.97 -4.55
CA ASP A 68 0.68 6.04 -4.15
C ASP A 68 -0.26 5.97 -5.37
N LEU A 69 0.04 6.68 -6.46
CA LEU A 69 -0.74 6.62 -7.68
C LEU A 69 -0.69 5.25 -8.35
N LEU A 70 0.48 4.60 -8.42
CA LEU A 70 0.61 3.27 -9.01
C LEU A 70 -0.26 2.26 -8.26
N TYR A 71 -0.28 2.31 -6.93
CA TYR A 71 -1.15 1.46 -6.12
C TYR A 71 -2.62 1.79 -6.33
N VAL A 72 -3.00 3.06 -6.27
CA VAL A 72 -4.39 3.50 -6.44
C VAL A 72 -4.92 3.16 -7.83
N LEU A 73 -4.15 3.35 -8.90
CA LEU A 73 -4.54 2.99 -10.27
C LEU A 73 -4.76 1.48 -10.48
N SER A 74 -4.16 0.63 -9.64
CA SER A 74 -4.40 -0.81 -9.68
C SER A 74 -5.73 -1.24 -9.03
N MET A 75 -6.32 -0.40 -8.18
CA MET A 75 -7.61 -0.66 -7.51
C MET A 75 -8.82 -0.79 -8.46
N PRO A 76 -9.05 0.08 -9.46
CA PRO A 76 -10.19 -0.06 -10.37
C PRO A 76 -10.11 -1.32 -11.23
N PHE A 77 -8.89 -1.75 -11.57
CA PHE A 77 -8.67 -3.03 -12.27
C PHE A 77 -9.16 -4.22 -11.41
N LEU A 78 -8.97 -4.14 -10.09
CA LEU A 78 -9.49 -5.13 -9.15
C LEU A 78 -11.02 -5.13 -9.09
N VAL A 79 -11.66 -3.96 -9.05
CA VAL A 79 -13.14 -3.85 -9.01
C VAL A 79 -13.76 -4.39 -10.31
N TYR A 80 -13.20 -4.03 -11.47
CA TYR A 80 -13.64 -4.56 -12.76
C TYR A 80 -13.47 -6.09 -12.85
N TYR A 81 -12.35 -6.59 -12.31
CA TYR A 81 -12.10 -8.04 -12.20
C TYR A 81 -13.14 -8.75 -11.33
N TYR A 82 -13.51 -8.19 -10.17
CA TYR A 82 -14.56 -8.75 -9.31
C TYR A 82 -15.94 -8.74 -9.97
N SER A 83 -16.22 -7.75 -10.83
CA SER A 83 -17.52 -7.62 -11.52
C SER A 83 -17.68 -8.57 -12.72
N SER A 84 -16.60 -9.13 -13.26
CA SER A 84 -16.61 -9.85 -14.53
C SER A 84 -16.98 -11.34 -14.46
N GLY A 85 -17.42 -11.84 -13.30
CA GLY A 85 -18.10 -13.14 -13.18
C GLY A 85 -17.30 -14.36 -13.70
N GLU A 86 -16.57 -15.03 -12.80
CA GLU A 86 -16.27 -16.47 -12.89
C GLU A 86 -15.50 -17.04 -14.12
N SER A 87 -14.49 -16.35 -14.66
CA SER A 87 -13.45 -17.03 -15.48
C SER A 87 -12.15 -17.23 -14.70
N TRP A 88 -11.92 -18.48 -14.29
CA TRP A 88 -11.24 -18.88 -13.06
C TRP A 88 -9.72 -19.13 -13.14
N THR A 89 -8.97 -18.41 -13.97
CA THR A 89 -7.53 -18.71 -14.21
C THR A 89 -6.54 -17.63 -13.78
N LEU A 90 -6.99 -16.43 -13.41
CA LEU A 90 -6.11 -15.29 -13.05
C LEU A 90 -6.24 -14.80 -11.59
N SER A 91 -6.98 -15.53 -10.74
CA SER A 91 -7.31 -15.10 -9.36
C SER A 91 -6.08 -15.04 -8.43
N ASP A 92 -5.13 -15.95 -8.60
CA ASP A 92 -3.97 -16.02 -7.72
C ASP A 92 -2.95 -14.91 -8.01
N PHE A 93 -2.64 -14.66 -9.29
CA PHE A 93 -1.70 -13.61 -9.67
C PHE A 93 -2.20 -12.22 -9.28
N MET A 94 -3.48 -11.91 -9.50
CA MET A 94 -4.04 -10.60 -9.18
C MET A 94 -4.19 -10.39 -7.67
N CYS A 95 -4.58 -11.42 -6.91
CA CYS A 95 -4.60 -11.31 -5.45
C CYS A 95 -3.20 -11.08 -4.88
N ARG A 96 -2.19 -11.80 -5.40
CA ARG A 96 -0.79 -11.59 -5.07
C ARG A 96 -0.33 -10.19 -5.46
N TYR A 97 -0.71 -9.69 -6.64
CA TYR A 97 -0.35 -8.35 -7.10
C TYR A 97 -0.96 -7.24 -6.23
N VAL A 98 -2.23 -7.34 -5.85
CA VAL A 98 -2.89 -6.35 -4.97
C VAL A 98 -2.26 -6.33 -3.59
N ARG A 99 -1.96 -7.51 -3.02
CA ARG A 99 -1.30 -7.61 -1.71
C ARG A 99 0.13 -7.10 -1.77
N PHE A 100 0.87 -7.48 -2.82
CA PHE A 100 2.20 -6.97 -3.09
C PHE A 100 2.17 -5.45 -3.22
N GLY A 101 1.28 -4.90 -4.03
CA GLY A 101 1.11 -3.48 -4.24
C GLY A 101 0.78 -2.73 -2.95
N PHE A 102 -0.09 -3.28 -2.09
CA PHE A 102 -0.41 -2.69 -0.79
C PHE A 102 0.80 -2.65 0.14
N HIS A 103 1.52 -3.77 0.28
CA HIS A 103 2.71 -3.81 1.12
C HIS A 103 3.82 -2.93 0.54
N PHE A 104 4.03 -2.98 -0.77
CA PHE A 104 5.02 -2.17 -1.45
C PHE A 104 4.74 -0.68 -1.29
N ASN A 105 3.48 -0.27 -1.44
CA ASN A 105 3.04 1.10 -1.20
C ASN A 105 3.23 1.50 0.26
N LEU A 106 2.80 0.68 1.22
CA LEU A 106 2.92 0.97 2.64
C LEU A 106 4.38 1.15 3.07
N TYR A 107 5.24 0.15 2.79
CA TYR A 107 6.65 0.19 3.15
C TYR A 107 7.40 1.29 2.38
N GLY A 108 7.13 1.41 1.08
CA GLY A 108 7.71 2.47 0.24
C GLY A 108 7.38 3.86 0.78
N SER A 109 6.11 4.13 1.09
CA SER A 109 5.66 5.43 1.59
C SER A 109 6.25 5.76 2.98
N ILE A 110 6.35 4.77 3.89
CA ILE A 110 7.03 4.95 5.19
C ILE A 110 8.51 5.30 5.00
N LEU A 111 9.22 4.59 4.12
CA LEU A 111 10.63 4.83 3.84
C LEU A 111 10.85 6.21 3.19
N PHE A 112 10.02 6.58 2.20
CA PHE A 112 10.08 7.90 1.56
C PHE A 112 9.80 9.04 2.55
N LEU A 113 8.79 8.90 3.42
CA LEU A 113 8.49 9.87 4.46
C LEU A 113 9.64 9.99 5.47
N THR A 114 10.27 8.88 5.82
CA THR A 114 11.43 8.86 6.72
C THR A 114 12.62 9.58 6.07
N CYS A 115 12.94 9.28 4.82
CA CYS A 115 13.98 9.98 4.06
C CYS A 115 13.67 11.49 3.96
N PHE A 116 12.42 11.86 3.69
CA PHE A 116 11.98 13.25 3.66
C PHE A 116 12.14 13.94 5.03
N ALA A 117 11.78 13.28 6.12
CA ALA A 117 11.95 13.79 7.48
C ALA A 117 13.43 14.02 7.82
N VAL A 118 14.29 13.04 7.52
CA VAL A 118 15.75 13.15 7.71
C VAL A 118 16.32 14.28 6.87
N PHE A 119 15.90 14.41 5.62
CA PHE A 119 16.29 15.51 4.74
C PHE A 119 15.95 16.87 5.37
N ARG A 120 14.71 17.06 5.82
CA ARG A 120 14.26 18.31 6.45
C ARG A 120 15.02 18.59 7.74
N TYR A 121 15.29 17.56 8.53
CA TYR A 121 16.09 17.67 9.74
C TYR A 121 17.51 18.15 9.43
N VAL A 122 18.20 17.57 8.44
CA VAL A 122 19.56 17.98 8.06
C VAL A 122 19.60 19.41 7.53
N VAL A 123 18.61 19.81 6.72
CA VAL A 123 18.51 21.18 6.19
C VAL A 123 18.38 22.21 7.31
N VAL A 124 17.55 21.91 8.32
CA VAL A 124 17.32 22.83 9.45
C VAL A 124 18.49 22.83 10.44
N ALA A 125 19.04 21.66 10.77
CA ALA A 125 20.06 21.54 11.82
C ALA A 125 21.50 21.81 11.34
N LYS A 126 21.79 21.61 10.05
CA LYS A 126 23.16 21.65 9.49
C LYS A 126 23.19 22.40 8.14
N PRO A 127 23.13 23.74 8.13
CA PRO A 127 23.05 24.54 6.90
C PRO A 127 24.24 24.33 5.94
N LEU A 128 25.45 24.05 6.47
CA LEU A 128 26.63 23.74 5.64
C LEU A 128 26.51 22.40 4.89
N ARG A 129 25.84 21.40 5.48
CA ARG A 129 25.54 20.12 4.82
C ARG A 129 24.26 20.18 3.98
N ALA A 130 23.37 21.12 4.26
CA ALA A 130 22.12 21.31 3.53
C ALA A 130 22.38 21.50 2.02
N ALA A 131 23.33 22.34 1.64
CA ALA A 131 23.66 22.58 0.23
C ALA A 131 24.09 21.30 -0.52
N GLN A 132 24.77 20.37 0.15
CA GLN A 132 25.15 19.09 -0.45
C GLN A 132 23.92 18.18 -0.60
N VAL A 133 23.12 18.04 0.46
CA VAL A 133 21.94 17.13 0.48
C VAL A 133 20.82 17.63 -0.44
N GLU A 134 20.71 18.95 -0.68
CA GLU A 134 19.76 19.53 -1.64
C GLU A 134 20.05 19.15 -3.10
N GLN A 135 21.26 18.68 -3.43
CA GLN A 135 21.60 18.24 -4.78
C GLN A 135 20.72 17.07 -5.22
N LYS A 136 20.26 17.12 -6.48
CA LYS A 136 19.39 16.09 -7.08
C LYS A 136 19.95 14.68 -6.96
N PHE A 137 21.28 14.54 -7.03
CA PHE A 137 21.98 13.27 -6.92
C PHE A 137 21.59 12.51 -5.64
N TRP A 138 21.61 13.17 -4.47
CA TRP A 138 21.24 12.52 -3.20
C TRP A 138 19.77 12.11 -3.17
N GLY A 139 18.89 12.90 -3.78
CA GLY A 139 17.48 12.55 -3.91
C GLY A 139 17.26 11.30 -4.78
N ILE A 140 17.98 11.21 -5.90
CA ILE A 140 17.94 10.03 -6.77
C ILE A 140 18.49 8.81 -6.05
N CYS A 141 19.66 8.92 -5.41
CA CYS A 141 20.26 7.82 -4.63
C CYS A 141 19.33 7.34 -3.50
N ALA A 142 18.73 8.27 -2.75
CA ALA A 142 17.76 7.93 -1.71
C ALA A 142 16.54 7.22 -2.28
N CYS A 143 15.97 7.71 -3.39
CA CYS A 143 14.84 7.05 -4.04
C CYS A 143 15.22 5.65 -4.51
N SER A 144 16.34 5.48 -5.22
CA SER A 144 16.81 4.17 -5.68
C SER A 144 17.00 3.19 -4.52
N ALA A 145 17.58 3.65 -3.39
CA ALA A 145 17.72 2.83 -2.20
C ALA A 145 16.36 2.41 -1.62
N VAL A 146 15.40 3.35 -1.52
CA VAL A 146 14.04 3.05 -1.04
C VAL A 146 13.34 2.03 -1.93
N TRP A 147 13.45 2.16 -3.26
CA TRP A 147 12.89 1.20 -4.21
C TRP A 147 13.47 -0.22 -4.02
N ILE A 148 14.78 -0.33 -3.83
CA ILE A 148 15.46 -1.62 -3.62
C ILE A 148 15.04 -2.24 -2.27
N ILE A 149 15.04 -1.45 -1.19
CA ILE A 149 14.68 -1.92 0.15
C ILE A 149 13.21 -2.35 0.18
N ALA A 150 12.30 -1.53 -0.36
CA ALA A 150 10.89 -1.86 -0.43
C ALA A 150 10.64 -3.14 -1.25
N ALA A 151 11.36 -3.35 -2.34
CA ALA A 151 11.29 -4.59 -3.13
C ALA A 151 11.85 -5.80 -2.37
N ALA A 152 12.96 -5.62 -1.63
CA ALA A 152 13.57 -6.67 -0.82
C ALA A 152 12.65 -7.13 0.31
N GLU A 153 12.00 -6.21 1.03
CA GLU A 153 11.08 -6.50 2.14
C GLU A 153 9.74 -7.10 1.68
N THR A 154 9.27 -6.75 0.48
CA THR A 154 8.02 -7.30 -0.08
C THR A 154 8.19 -8.69 -0.69
N THR A 155 9.41 -9.08 -1.08
CA THR A 155 9.70 -10.42 -1.62
C THR A 155 9.40 -11.57 -0.63
N PRO A 156 9.85 -11.56 0.64
CA PRO A 156 9.57 -12.65 1.59
C PRO A 156 8.07 -12.76 1.92
N ILE A 157 7.36 -11.63 1.96
CA ILE A 157 5.90 -11.58 2.16
C ILE A 157 5.16 -12.40 1.09
N MET A 158 5.64 -12.38 -0.16
CA MET A 158 5.04 -13.16 -1.25
C MET A 158 5.28 -14.66 -1.12
N VAL A 159 6.38 -15.08 -0.50
CA VAL A 159 6.71 -16.50 -0.29
C VAL A 159 5.90 -17.07 0.88
N ILE A 160 5.73 -16.29 1.95
CA ILE A 160 4.99 -16.69 3.15
C ILE A 160 3.48 -16.77 2.89
N ILE A 161 2.94 -15.87 2.04
CA ILE A 161 1.53 -15.87 1.62
C ILE A 161 1.36 -16.87 0.47
N SER A 162 1.52 -18.15 0.79
CA SER A 162 1.15 -19.23 -0.13
C SER A 162 -0.37 -19.48 -0.03
N PRO A 163 -1.12 -19.45 -1.14
CA PRO A 163 -2.54 -19.82 -1.14
C PRO A 163 -2.69 -21.28 -0.72
N VAL A 164 -3.49 -21.54 0.32
CA VAL A 164 -3.86 -22.90 0.70
C VAL A 164 -5.12 -23.24 -0.08
N LYS A 165 -5.03 -24.26 -0.93
CA LYS A 165 -6.16 -24.78 -1.70
C LYS A 165 -6.92 -25.76 -0.81
N SER A 166 -8.15 -25.42 -0.39
CA SER A 166 -9.01 -26.29 0.41
C SER A 166 -10.41 -26.28 -0.23
N ASP A 167 -10.91 -27.46 -0.62
CA ASP A 167 -12.23 -27.69 -1.25
C ASP A 167 -12.65 -26.65 -2.30
N ASN A 168 -11.96 -26.64 -3.45
CA ASN A 168 -12.23 -25.75 -4.59
C ASN A 168 -12.22 -24.24 -4.26
N LYS A 169 -11.82 -23.84 -3.04
CA LYS A 169 -11.69 -22.44 -2.62
C LYS A 169 -10.24 -22.14 -2.26
N THR A 170 -9.76 -21.01 -2.73
CA THR A 170 -8.41 -20.52 -2.44
C THR A 170 -8.47 -19.69 -1.16
N HIS A 171 -7.98 -20.24 -0.04
CA HIS A 171 -7.91 -19.53 1.23
C HIS A 171 -6.49 -18.99 1.44
N PHE A 172 -6.38 -17.69 1.68
CA PHE A 172 -5.13 -17.09 2.11
C PHE A 172 -4.99 -17.26 3.61
N ARG A 173 -3.85 -17.80 4.05
CA ARG A 173 -3.54 -17.86 5.48
C ARG A 173 -3.55 -16.42 6.04
N PRO A 174 -4.29 -16.13 7.11
CA PRO A 174 -4.15 -14.85 7.80
C PRO A 174 -2.69 -14.72 8.24
N LEU A 175 -2.09 -13.58 7.91
CA LEU A 175 -0.71 -13.27 8.28
C LEU A 175 -0.70 -13.15 9.82
N SER A 176 -0.29 -14.22 10.50
CA SER A 176 -0.11 -14.18 11.95
C SER A 176 1.00 -13.17 12.22
N ILE A 177 0.67 -12.08 12.92
CA ILE A 177 1.60 -11.02 13.36
C ILE A 177 2.84 -11.63 14.02
N ARG A 178 2.72 -12.82 14.61
CA ARG A 178 3.78 -13.59 15.27
C ARG A 178 4.95 -13.98 14.34
N PHE A 179 4.73 -14.11 13.02
CA PHE A 179 5.81 -14.37 12.04
C PHE A 179 6.60 -13.10 11.69
N LEU A 180 5.97 -11.92 11.72
CA LEU A 180 6.67 -10.65 11.50
C LEU A 180 7.67 -10.34 12.63
N TRP A 181 7.43 -10.83 13.85
CA TRP A 181 8.32 -10.66 14.99
C TRP A 181 9.54 -11.61 14.99
N LEU A 182 9.50 -12.72 14.26
CA LEU A 182 10.59 -13.72 14.20
C LEU A 182 11.61 -13.43 13.10
N GLU A 183 11.29 -12.61 12.10
CA GLU A 183 12.22 -12.18 11.04
C GLU A 183 13.01 -10.91 11.43
N VAL A 184 12.63 -10.24 12.52
CA VAL A 184 13.25 -8.99 13.01
C VAL A 184 14.18 -9.24 14.22
N LEU A 185 14.37 -10.49 14.65
CA LEU A 185 15.18 -10.89 15.81
C LEU A 185 16.08 -12.07 15.46
#